data_AF-A0A2S2PCT5-F1
#
_entry.id   AF-A0A2S2PCT5-F1
#
_cell.length_a   1.000
_cell.length_b   1.000
_cell.length_c   1.000
_cell.angle_alpha   90.00
_cell.angle_beta   90.00
_cell.angle_gamma   90.00
#
_symmetry.space_group_name_H-M   'P 1'
#
loop_
_entity.id
_entity.type
_entity.pdbx_description
1 polymer ?
#
loop_
_entity_poly.entity_id
_entity_poly.type
_entity_poly.pdbx_seq_one_letter_code
_entity_poly.pdbx_strand_id
1 'polypeptide(L)'
;RRSSDLLASMAADLEDNDMEIKSIWVNSRDDSLKVDKKKLEKAQAKLQQKQDKRTEQVIKGVGTMSVANSKMDAATASQVTSKKEAKLEAKGNNRAQDIRIENFDVAYGDRILLQNTDVTLACGRRYGLVGRNGLGKTTLLRMISGGQLRIPSHISILHVEQEVVGDDTPALESVLQCDFVRHRLLTREKEINTLIANGSTSSAELSSELSEIYMQLSAIEADKAPARASVILDGLGFNPDMQKKATKHFSGGWRMRLALARALFSKPDLLLLDEPTNMLDMKAIIWLENYLQTWQSTLLVVSHDRHFLDTVPTDILHLHSQRIDTYRGNYEIFEKTKNEKLKNQQREIEAQNAHRAHVQEFIDRFRYNANRASSVQSKIKMLEKLPELKAIEKEVEVVLRFPETEGLSPPILQLNEISFAYPGCNNVLQNVNLGATLESRICIVGDNGAGKTTLLKIIMGILNPTAGVRNVHRSLKFGYFSQHHVDQLEMNLSSVELLQSSFPGLLLYEQDKKIFILYLQ
;
A
#
# COMPACT_ATOMS: atom_id res chain seq x y z
N ARG A 1 28.49 29.93 46.67
CA ARG A 1 29.47 29.48 47.69
C ARG A 1 29.19 28.06 48.18
N ARG A 2 27.94 27.65 48.51
CA ARG A 2 27.67 26.23 48.85
C ARG A 2 27.73 25.23 47.68
N SER A 3 27.60 25.67 46.43
CA SER A 3 27.67 24.83 45.23
C SER A 3 29.07 24.64 44.65
N SER A 4 30.02 25.54 44.98
CA SER A 4 31.44 25.38 44.62
C SER A 4 32.13 24.34 45.51
N ASP A 5 31.75 24.29 46.78
CA ASP A 5 32.39 23.42 47.77
C ASP A 5 31.97 21.95 47.60
N LEU A 6 30.76 21.70 47.08
CA LEU A 6 30.25 20.35 46.77
C LEU A 6 30.88 19.74 45.50
N LEU A 7 31.22 20.59 44.52
CA LEU A 7 31.96 20.18 43.34
C LEU A 7 33.44 19.97 43.64
N ALA A 8 34.01 20.73 44.58
CA ALA A 8 35.37 20.54 45.06
C ALA A 8 35.52 19.25 45.90
N SER A 9 34.52 18.90 46.73
CA SER A 9 34.55 17.65 47.50
C SER A 9 34.36 16.41 46.61
N MET A 10 33.47 16.47 45.61
CA MET A 10 33.30 15.37 44.64
C MET A 10 34.52 15.20 43.72
N ALA A 11 35.25 16.26 43.42
CA ALA A 11 36.51 16.19 42.67
C ALA A 11 37.65 15.57 43.51
N ALA A 12 37.70 15.87 44.81
CA ALA A 12 38.69 15.27 45.72
C ALA A 12 38.42 13.77 45.97
N ASP A 13 37.17 13.35 46.14
CA ASP A 13 36.79 11.93 46.30
C ASP A 13 37.07 11.08 45.04
N LEU A 14 37.12 11.71 43.85
CA LEU A 14 37.49 11.06 42.59
C LEU A 14 39.01 10.95 42.42
N GLU A 15 39.79 11.87 42.99
CA GLU A 15 41.27 11.83 42.95
C GLU A 15 41.86 10.78 43.91
N ASP A 16 41.24 10.56 45.09
CA ASP A 16 41.70 9.54 46.06
C ASP A 16 41.38 8.10 45.58
N ASN A 17 40.25 7.87 44.92
CA ASN A 17 39.94 6.58 44.30
C ASN A 17 40.87 6.23 43.13
N ASP A 18 41.36 7.23 42.39
CA ASP A 18 42.31 7.06 41.28
C ASP A 18 43.74 6.81 41.77
N MET A 19 44.04 7.13 43.03
CA MET A 19 45.33 6.88 43.70
C MET A 19 45.38 5.47 44.34
N GLU A 20 44.27 4.97 44.90
CA GLU A 20 44.21 3.58 45.40
C GLU A 20 44.31 2.55 44.26
N ILE A 21 43.71 2.81 43.10
CA ILE A 21 43.76 1.91 41.92
C ILE A 21 45.17 1.86 41.29
N LYS A 22 45.98 2.91 41.45
CA LYS A 22 47.37 2.97 40.93
C LYS A 22 48.37 2.20 41.80
N SER A 23 48.01 1.80 43.01
CA SER A 23 48.94 1.16 43.96
C SER A 23 49.01 -0.38 43.85
N ILE A 24 48.01 -1.03 43.26
CA ILE A 24 47.91 -2.51 43.25
C ILE A 24 48.56 -3.15 42.00
N TRP A 25 48.83 -2.38 40.93
CA TRP A 25 49.30 -2.93 39.65
C TRP A 25 50.54 -2.25 39.03
N VAL A 26 51.32 -1.50 39.80
CA VAL A 26 52.60 -0.94 39.31
C VAL A 26 53.76 -1.53 40.10
N ASN A 27 54.10 -2.78 39.79
CA ASN A 27 55.42 -3.35 40.09
C ASN A 27 55.84 -4.33 38.97
N SER A 28 56.08 -3.79 37.78
CA SER A 28 57.18 -4.22 36.92
C SER A 28 57.34 -3.21 35.79
N ARG A 29 58.42 -2.43 35.83
CA ARG A 29 58.89 -1.70 34.65
C ARG A 29 59.38 -2.71 33.62
N ASP A 30 58.88 -2.60 32.40
CA ASP A 30 59.55 -3.10 31.22
C ASP A 30 59.63 -1.97 30.18
N ASP A 31 60.86 -1.65 29.80
CA ASP A 31 61.27 -0.45 29.07
C ASP A 31 61.26 -0.68 27.55
N SER A 32 60.09 -1.02 26.99
CA SER A 32 60.00 -1.34 25.55
C SER A 32 58.66 -1.01 24.88
N LEU A 33 58.26 0.26 24.86
CA LEU A 33 57.14 0.72 24.01
C LEU A 33 57.50 2.01 23.26
N LYS A 34 58.57 1.95 22.44
CA LYS A 34 58.64 2.78 21.22
C LYS A 34 57.92 2.04 20.11
N VAL A 35 56.81 2.60 19.64
CA VAL A 35 56.05 2.06 18.50
C VAL A 35 56.93 2.17 17.24
N ASP A 36 57.45 1.04 16.77
CA ASP A 36 58.20 0.94 15.51
C ASP A 36 57.30 1.39 14.35
N LYS A 37 57.60 2.56 13.76
CA LYS A 37 56.88 3.11 12.58
C LYS A 37 56.76 2.07 11.44
N LYS A 38 57.77 1.22 11.26
CA LYS A 38 57.77 0.13 10.26
C LYS A 38 56.75 -0.97 10.54
N LYS A 39 56.45 -1.29 11.81
CA LYS A 39 55.42 -2.29 12.15
C LYS A 39 54.02 -1.73 11.92
N LEU A 40 53.84 -0.42 12.09
CA LEU A 40 52.58 0.28 11.87
C LEU A 40 52.24 0.40 10.38
N GLU A 41 53.22 0.75 9.53
CA GLU A 41 53.07 0.71 8.07
C GLU A 41 52.78 -0.70 7.54
N LYS A 42 53.45 -1.72 8.10
CA LYS A 42 53.23 -3.13 7.70
C LYS A 42 51.85 -3.65 8.11
N ALA A 43 51.27 -3.12 9.19
CA ALA A 43 49.90 -3.41 9.59
C ALA A 43 48.87 -2.70 8.70
N GLN A 44 49.11 -1.45 8.33
CA GLN A 44 48.28 -0.69 7.38
C GLN A 44 48.28 -1.31 5.98
N ALA A 45 49.45 -1.72 5.47
CA ALA A 45 49.55 -2.40 4.18
C ALA A 45 48.80 -3.75 4.14
N LYS A 46 48.80 -4.50 5.26
CA LYS A 46 48.01 -5.74 5.39
C LYS A 46 46.50 -5.48 5.44
N LEU A 47 46.07 -4.35 5.98
CA LEU A 47 44.66 -3.94 6.02
C LEU A 47 44.17 -3.54 4.62
N GLN A 48 44.99 -2.80 3.88
CA GLN A 48 44.69 -2.41 2.50
C GLN A 48 44.59 -3.63 1.59
N GLN A 49 45.54 -4.57 1.68
CA GLN A 49 45.44 -5.86 0.95
C GLN A 49 44.21 -6.71 1.32
N LYS A 50 43.68 -6.60 2.54
CA LYS A 50 42.43 -7.29 2.94
C LYS A 50 41.19 -6.60 2.40
N GLN A 51 41.19 -5.27 2.30
CA GLN A 51 40.12 -4.51 1.67
C GLN A 51 40.10 -4.75 0.16
N ASP A 52 41.26 -4.73 -0.49
CA ASP A 52 41.41 -4.98 -1.93
C ASP A 52 40.99 -6.41 -2.31
N LYS A 53 41.31 -7.41 -1.49
CA LYS A 53 40.82 -8.79 -1.69
C LYS A 53 39.30 -8.93 -1.51
N ARG A 54 38.69 -8.11 -0.65
CA ARG A 54 37.22 -8.09 -0.47
C ARG A 54 36.53 -7.43 -1.65
N THR A 55 37.06 -6.33 -2.18
CA THR A 55 36.55 -5.70 -3.40
C THR A 55 36.76 -6.58 -4.64
N GLU A 56 37.90 -7.29 -4.76
CA GLU A 56 38.11 -8.26 -5.84
C GLU A 56 37.16 -9.47 -5.77
N GLN A 57 36.79 -9.94 -4.57
CA GLN A 57 35.78 -11.01 -4.40
C GLN A 57 34.37 -10.54 -4.78
N VAL A 58 34.04 -9.27 -4.54
CA VAL A 58 32.76 -8.67 -4.98
C VAL A 58 32.73 -8.51 -6.50
N ILE A 59 33.85 -8.12 -7.13
CA ILE A 59 33.93 -7.95 -8.60
C ILE A 59 33.90 -9.30 -9.33
N LYS A 60 34.49 -10.36 -8.77
CA LYS A 60 34.43 -11.73 -9.33
C LYS A 60 33.05 -12.40 -9.19
N GLY A 61 32.17 -11.89 -8.33
CA GLY A 61 30.79 -12.37 -8.18
C GLY A 61 29.82 -11.85 -9.25
N VAL A 62 30.25 -10.92 -10.11
CA VAL A 62 29.40 -10.26 -11.12
C VAL A 62 29.66 -10.77 -12.55
N GLY A 63 30.40 -11.88 -12.71
CA GLY A 63 30.71 -12.47 -14.00
C GLY A 63 29.72 -13.55 -14.47
N THR A 64 29.05 -13.27 -15.60
CA THR A 64 28.35 -14.22 -16.50
C THR A 64 27.02 -14.84 -16.04
N MET A 65 25.94 -14.07 -16.18
CA MET A 65 24.62 -14.60 -16.58
C MET A 65 24.42 -14.27 -18.06
N SER A 66 24.44 -15.31 -18.89
CA SER A 66 24.20 -15.26 -20.32
C SER A 66 22.79 -14.74 -20.63
N VAL A 67 22.74 -13.78 -21.55
CA VAL A 67 21.54 -13.19 -22.14
C VAL A 67 20.68 -14.30 -22.77
N ALA A 68 19.58 -14.64 -22.11
CA ALA A 68 18.43 -15.28 -22.73
C ALA A 68 17.26 -14.32 -22.58
N ASN A 69 16.93 -13.63 -23.68
CA ASN A 69 15.73 -12.81 -23.81
C ASN A 69 14.49 -13.70 -23.66
N SER A 70 13.96 -13.78 -22.46
CA SER A 70 12.55 -14.11 -22.23
C SER A 70 11.98 -13.00 -21.35
N LYS A 71 10.98 -12.28 -21.87
CA LYS A 71 10.23 -11.26 -21.14
C LYS A 71 9.80 -11.80 -19.77
N MET A 72 10.48 -11.38 -18.71
CA MET A 72 10.12 -11.67 -17.32
C MET A 72 9.16 -10.59 -16.83
N ASP A 73 7.91 -10.64 -17.30
CA ASP A 73 6.83 -9.75 -16.81
C ASP A 73 6.10 -10.35 -15.59
N ALA A 74 6.73 -11.28 -14.87
CA ALA A 74 6.14 -11.98 -13.72
C ALA A 74 6.92 -11.72 -12.44
N ALA A 75 6.20 -11.32 -11.38
CA ALA A 75 6.74 -11.22 -10.03
C ALA A 75 7.17 -12.60 -9.52
N THR A 76 8.28 -12.68 -8.78
CA THR A 76 8.79 -13.92 -8.18
C THR A 76 8.84 -13.79 -6.66
N ALA A 77 8.36 -14.83 -5.97
CA ALA A 77 8.43 -14.95 -4.53
C ALA A 77 9.34 -16.12 -4.16
N SER A 78 10.21 -15.90 -3.18
CA SER A 78 10.95 -16.99 -2.52
C SER A 78 10.60 -17.00 -1.05
N GLN A 79 10.25 -18.17 -0.53
CA GLN A 79 9.90 -18.36 0.88
C GLN A 79 10.71 -19.50 1.46
N VAL A 80 11.42 -19.24 2.56
CA VAL A 80 12.17 -20.27 3.29
C VAL A 80 11.25 -20.90 4.31
N THR A 81 10.78 -22.12 4.05
CA THR A 81 9.87 -22.82 4.96
C THR A 81 10.61 -23.71 5.96
N SER A 82 10.14 -23.73 7.21
CA SER A 82 10.64 -24.66 8.22
C SER A 82 10.22 -26.09 7.88
N LYS A 83 11.18 -27.03 7.81
CA LYS A 83 10.92 -28.47 7.56
C LYS A 83 9.93 -29.09 8.56
N LYS A 84 9.72 -28.46 9.72
CA LYS A 84 8.80 -28.91 10.78
C LYS A 84 7.34 -28.59 10.44
N GLU A 85 7.06 -27.40 9.89
CA GLU A 85 5.70 -26.98 9.51
C GLU A 85 5.19 -27.74 8.29
N ALA A 86 6.03 -27.90 7.27
CA ALA A 86 5.69 -28.70 6.09
C ALA A 86 5.31 -30.16 6.45
N LYS A 87 5.92 -30.74 7.50
CA LYS A 87 5.58 -32.08 8.01
C LYS A 87 4.29 -32.12 8.84
N LEU A 88 3.92 -31.01 9.50
CA LEU A 88 2.70 -30.89 10.30
C LEU A 88 1.47 -30.69 9.42
N GLU A 89 1.60 -29.90 8.35
CA GLU A 89 0.57 -29.75 7.31
C GLU A 89 0.35 -31.04 6.51
N ALA A 90 1.42 -31.74 6.12
CA ALA A 90 1.31 -33.02 5.42
C ALA A 90 0.61 -34.12 6.26
N LYS A 91 0.55 -33.93 7.58
CA LYS A 91 -0.19 -34.80 8.51
C LYS A 91 -1.62 -34.33 8.79
N GLY A 92 -2.08 -33.23 8.19
CA GLY A 92 -3.43 -32.68 8.36
C GLY A 92 -3.75 -32.18 9.78
N ASN A 93 -2.73 -32.02 10.64
CA ASN A 93 -2.92 -31.71 12.06
C ASN A 93 -2.78 -30.21 12.38
N ASN A 94 -2.50 -29.37 11.38
CA ASN A 94 -2.34 -27.94 11.58
C ASN A 94 -3.71 -27.24 11.52
N ARG A 95 -4.38 -27.11 12.68
CA ARG A 95 -5.67 -26.41 12.83
C ARG A 95 -5.52 -24.91 13.07
N ALA A 96 -4.34 -24.33 12.81
CA ALA A 96 -4.15 -22.90 12.99
C ALA A 96 -5.05 -22.13 12.00
N GLN A 97 -5.89 -21.24 12.54
CA GLN A 97 -6.70 -20.32 11.74
C GLN A 97 -5.92 -19.04 11.37
N ASP A 98 -4.81 -18.80 12.06
CA ASP A 98 -3.91 -17.68 11.77
C ASP A 98 -3.03 -17.99 10.57
N ILE A 99 -2.84 -17.00 9.70
CA ILE A 99 -1.97 -17.08 8.53
C ILE A 99 -0.61 -16.51 8.90
N ARG A 100 0.43 -17.33 8.83
CA ARG A 100 1.82 -16.91 9.11
C ARG A 100 2.66 -17.15 7.87
N ILE A 101 3.21 -16.07 7.33
CA ILE A 101 4.10 -16.08 6.18
C ILE A 101 5.43 -15.55 6.68
N GLU A 102 6.34 -16.45 7.00
CA GLU A 102 7.66 -16.12 7.53
C GLU A 102 8.71 -16.13 6.42
N ASN A 103 9.70 -15.25 6.58
CA ASN A 103 10.93 -15.14 5.81
C ASN A 103 10.73 -15.29 4.30
N PHE A 104 9.91 -14.40 3.75
CA PHE A 104 9.68 -14.33 2.31
C PHE A 104 10.30 -13.08 1.69
N ASP A 105 10.78 -13.25 0.47
CA ASP A 105 11.27 -12.20 -0.41
C ASP A 105 10.34 -12.09 -1.62
N VAL A 106 10.12 -10.85 -2.08
CA VAL A 106 9.34 -10.58 -3.29
C VAL A 106 10.16 -9.67 -4.20
N ALA A 107 10.32 -10.10 -5.45
CA ALA A 107 10.98 -9.31 -6.50
C ALA A 107 10.08 -9.18 -7.73
N TYR A 108 10.24 -8.08 -8.45
CA TYR A 108 9.62 -7.84 -9.75
C TYR A 108 10.71 -7.42 -10.74
N GLY A 109 11.03 -8.30 -11.70
CA GLY A 109 12.22 -8.15 -12.54
C GLY A 109 13.48 -8.02 -11.67
N ASP A 110 14.28 -6.98 -11.93
CA ASP A 110 15.52 -6.71 -11.17
C ASP A 110 15.28 -5.98 -9.83
N ARG A 111 14.04 -5.58 -9.53
CA ARG A 111 13.73 -4.77 -8.36
C ARG A 111 13.21 -5.64 -7.22
N ILE A 112 13.94 -5.63 -6.10
CA ILE A 112 13.50 -6.23 -4.84
C ILE A 112 12.43 -5.32 -4.21
N LEU A 113 11.25 -5.88 -3.98
CA LEU A 113 10.10 -5.20 -3.38
C LEU A 113 10.03 -5.46 -1.87
N LEU A 114 10.25 -6.70 -1.44
CA LEU A 114 10.28 -7.11 -0.03
C LEU A 114 11.46 -8.05 0.21
N GLN A 115 12.09 -7.91 1.38
CA GLN A 115 13.24 -8.72 1.76
C GLN A 115 13.15 -9.19 3.22
N ASN A 116 13.35 -10.49 3.47
CA ASN A 116 13.29 -11.17 4.76
C ASN A 116 12.12 -10.67 5.63
N THR A 117 10.92 -10.64 5.03
CA THR A 117 9.74 -10.08 5.68
C THR A 117 8.90 -11.18 6.30
N ASP A 118 8.30 -10.87 7.46
CA ASP A 118 7.38 -11.74 8.18
C ASP A 118 6.00 -11.06 8.25
N VAL A 119 4.95 -11.79 7.91
CA VAL A 119 3.56 -11.32 8.02
C VAL A 119 2.74 -12.35 8.78
N THR A 120 2.04 -11.88 9.82
CA THR A 120 1.10 -12.70 10.59
C THR A 120 -0.28 -12.06 10.55
N LEU A 121 -1.25 -12.76 9.99
CA LEU A 121 -2.66 -12.37 9.96
C LEU A 121 -3.43 -13.28 10.92
N ALA A 122 -3.77 -12.76 12.09
CA ALA A 122 -4.66 -13.44 13.02
C ALA A 122 -6.09 -13.53 12.48
N CYS A 123 -6.77 -14.66 12.75
CA CYS A 123 -8.13 -14.90 12.30
C CYS A 123 -9.12 -13.85 12.84
N GLY A 124 -10.05 -13.40 11.98
CA GLY A 124 -11.12 -12.45 12.35
C GLY A 124 -10.67 -11.01 12.57
N ARG A 125 -9.41 -10.70 12.24
CA ARG A 125 -8.89 -9.32 12.24
C ARG A 125 -8.97 -8.69 10.85
N ARG A 126 -8.98 -7.36 10.84
CA ARG A 126 -9.07 -6.56 9.60
C ARG A 126 -7.80 -5.75 9.46
N TYR A 127 -7.04 -6.00 8.40
CA TYR A 127 -5.75 -5.39 8.16
C TYR A 127 -5.85 -4.38 7.02
N GLY A 128 -5.32 -3.18 7.24
CA GLY A 128 -5.13 -2.17 6.20
C GLY A 128 -3.67 -2.16 5.72
N LEU A 129 -3.41 -2.50 4.46
CA LEU A 129 -2.07 -2.45 3.87
C LEU A 129 -1.81 -1.06 3.27
N VAL A 130 -0.91 -0.31 3.91
CA VAL A 130 -0.55 1.06 3.52
C VAL A 130 0.90 1.14 3.09
N GLY A 131 1.17 1.98 2.09
CA GLY A 131 2.51 2.16 1.55
C GLY A 131 2.47 2.99 0.26
N ARG A 132 3.63 3.50 -0.17
CA ARG A 132 3.73 4.28 -1.41
C ARG A 132 3.40 3.44 -2.64
N ASN A 133 2.99 4.10 -3.71
CA ASN A 133 2.72 3.47 -5.00
C ASN A 133 4.00 2.86 -5.56
N GLY A 134 3.90 1.68 -6.16
CA GLY A 134 5.04 0.98 -6.75
C GLY A 134 5.99 0.31 -5.75
N LEU A 135 5.58 0.10 -4.49
CA LEU A 135 6.30 -0.73 -3.52
C LEU A 135 5.84 -2.21 -3.51
N GLY A 136 4.85 -2.58 -4.33
CA GLY A 136 4.44 -3.98 -4.49
C GLY A 136 3.20 -4.42 -3.71
N LYS A 137 2.31 -3.52 -3.28
CA LYS A 137 1.07 -3.86 -2.56
C LYS A 137 0.17 -4.82 -3.36
N THR A 138 -0.22 -4.41 -4.57
CA THR A 138 -0.96 -5.26 -5.51
C THR A 138 -0.21 -6.56 -5.83
N THR A 139 1.11 -6.49 -5.98
CA THR A 139 1.96 -7.68 -6.24
C THR A 139 1.88 -8.67 -5.08
N LEU A 140 1.95 -8.19 -3.84
CA LEU A 140 1.82 -9.03 -2.65
C LEU A 140 0.45 -9.73 -2.60
N LEU A 141 -0.64 -8.99 -2.86
CA LEU A 141 -1.99 -9.57 -2.90
C LEU A 141 -2.12 -10.66 -3.97
N ARG A 142 -1.59 -10.42 -5.18
CA ARG A 142 -1.56 -11.43 -6.26
C ARG A 142 -0.73 -12.66 -5.91
N MET A 143 0.37 -12.50 -5.16
CA MET A 143 1.20 -13.62 -4.73
C MET A 143 0.55 -14.49 -3.66
N ILE A 144 -0.19 -13.85 -2.76
CA ILE A 144 -1.02 -14.52 -1.75
C ILE A 144 -2.15 -15.29 -2.45
N SER A 145 -2.88 -14.64 -3.37
CA SER A 145 -4.01 -15.27 -4.08
C SER A 145 -3.58 -16.34 -5.07
N GLY A 146 -2.43 -16.16 -5.72
CA GLY A 146 -1.85 -17.10 -6.68
C GLY A 146 -1.19 -18.32 -6.03
N GLY A 147 -1.20 -18.43 -4.69
CA GLY A 147 -0.63 -19.55 -3.95
C GLY A 147 0.90 -19.65 -4.03
N GLN A 148 1.58 -18.58 -4.46
CA GLN A 148 3.04 -18.54 -4.50
C GLN A 148 3.64 -18.42 -3.09
N LEU A 149 2.96 -17.67 -2.21
CA LEU A 149 3.23 -17.67 -0.78
C LEU A 149 2.41 -18.79 -0.13
N ARG A 150 3.05 -19.63 0.68
CA ARG A 150 2.37 -20.77 1.29
C ARG A 150 1.41 -20.30 2.37
N ILE A 151 0.15 -20.69 2.22
CA ILE A 151 -0.94 -20.46 3.16
C ILE A 151 -1.57 -21.83 3.44
N PRO A 152 -2.04 -22.10 4.67
CA PRO A 152 -2.68 -23.36 5.01
C PRO A 152 -3.83 -23.70 4.06
N SER A 153 -3.87 -24.95 3.57
CA SER A 153 -4.79 -25.38 2.50
C SER A 153 -6.28 -25.38 2.89
N HIS A 154 -6.59 -25.35 4.19
CA HIS A 154 -7.96 -25.27 4.68
C HIS A 154 -8.53 -23.84 4.68
N ILE A 155 -7.71 -22.82 4.44
CA ILE A 155 -8.13 -21.42 4.43
C ILE A 155 -8.56 -21.05 3.02
N SER A 156 -9.83 -20.67 2.86
CA SER A 156 -10.34 -20.14 1.60
C SER A 156 -9.90 -18.69 1.40
N ILE A 157 -9.30 -18.40 0.25
CA ILE A 157 -8.81 -17.07 -0.12
C ILE A 157 -9.59 -16.59 -1.33
N LEU A 158 -10.04 -15.33 -1.29
CA LEU A 158 -10.62 -14.68 -2.45
C LEU A 158 -9.98 -13.31 -2.65
N HIS A 159 -9.51 -13.08 -3.87
CA HIS A 159 -8.91 -11.81 -4.29
C HIS A 159 -9.81 -11.14 -5.33
N VAL A 160 -10.17 -9.90 -5.06
CA VAL A 160 -10.90 -9.07 -6.01
C VAL A 160 -9.90 -8.25 -6.81
N GLU A 161 -9.61 -8.69 -8.03
CA GLU A 161 -8.76 -7.97 -8.98
C GLU A 161 -9.51 -6.85 -9.70
N GLN A 162 -8.75 -5.90 -10.25
CA GLN A 162 -9.30 -4.66 -10.82
C GLN A 162 -10.05 -4.83 -12.14
N GLU A 163 -9.90 -5.96 -12.84
CA GLU A 163 -10.53 -6.18 -14.14
C GLU A 163 -11.34 -7.47 -14.15
N VAL A 164 -12.64 -7.33 -14.41
CA VAL A 164 -13.55 -8.47 -14.57
C VAL A 164 -14.18 -8.44 -15.97
N VAL A 165 -14.02 -9.55 -16.68
CA VAL A 165 -14.62 -9.75 -18.00
C VAL A 165 -16.11 -10.00 -17.82
N GLY A 166 -16.94 -9.32 -18.62
CA GLY A 166 -18.38 -9.51 -18.62
C GLY A 166 -18.80 -10.69 -19.50
N ASP A 167 -19.85 -11.38 -19.07
CA ASP A 167 -20.53 -12.48 -19.74
C ASP A 167 -22.02 -12.14 -19.99
N ASP A 168 -22.76 -13.11 -20.53
CA ASP A 168 -24.21 -12.99 -20.79
C ASP A 168 -25.07 -13.20 -19.53
N THR A 169 -24.46 -13.53 -18.39
CA THR A 169 -25.22 -13.82 -17.16
C THR A 169 -25.81 -12.54 -16.57
N PRO A 170 -27.02 -12.58 -15.99
CA PRO A 170 -27.55 -11.45 -15.22
C PRO A 170 -26.67 -11.16 -13.98
N ALA A 171 -26.57 -9.89 -13.58
CA ALA A 171 -25.74 -9.50 -12.43
C ALA A 171 -26.09 -10.26 -11.14
N LEU A 172 -27.39 -10.39 -10.83
CA LEU A 172 -27.85 -11.13 -9.65
C LEU A 172 -27.45 -12.60 -9.69
N GLU A 173 -27.58 -13.22 -10.87
CA GLU A 173 -27.26 -14.63 -11.06
C GLU A 173 -25.75 -14.87 -10.97
N SER A 174 -24.93 -13.97 -11.53
CA SER A 174 -23.47 -14.00 -11.43
C SER A 174 -22.99 -14.00 -9.96
N VAL A 175 -23.64 -13.25 -9.07
CA VAL A 175 -23.37 -13.27 -7.63
C VAL A 175 -23.76 -14.61 -7.00
N LEU A 176 -24.94 -15.12 -7.33
CA LEU A 176 -25.44 -16.38 -6.78
C LEU A 176 -24.61 -17.60 -7.23
N GLN A 177 -24.07 -17.57 -8.44
CA GLN A 177 -23.22 -18.64 -8.99
C GLN A 177 -21.89 -18.79 -8.24
N CYS A 178 -21.46 -17.79 -7.47
CA CYS A 178 -20.23 -17.87 -6.67
C CYS A 178 -20.33 -18.87 -5.51
N ASP A 179 -21.55 -19.13 -5.03
CA ASP A 179 -21.79 -20.19 -4.07
C ASP A 179 -21.84 -21.53 -4.81
N PHE A 180 -20.66 -22.12 -5.02
CA PHE A 180 -20.51 -23.39 -5.72
C PHE A 180 -21.31 -24.51 -5.08
N VAL A 181 -21.45 -24.51 -3.75
CA VAL A 181 -22.19 -25.54 -3.02
C VAL A 181 -23.67 -25.44 -3.35
N ARG A 182 -24.26 -24.25 -3.19
CA ARG A 182 -25.64 -23.97 -3.59
C ARG A 182 -25.88 -24.29 -5.06
N HIS A 183 -25.02 -23.79 -5.94
CA HIS A 183 -25.19 -23.96 -7.37
C HIS A 183 -25.17 -25.44 -7.75
N ARG A 184 -24.22 -26.22 -7.20
CA ARG A 184 -24.12 -27.67 -7.39
C ARG A 184 -25.38 -28.39 -6.91
N LEU A 185 -25.89 -28.06 -5.70
CA LEU A 185 -27.10 -28.66 -5.15
C LEU A 185 -28.33 -28.39 -6.01
N LEU A 186 -28.54 -27.14 -6.46
CA LEU A 186 -29.66 -26.78 -7.33
C LEU A 186 -29.56 -27.40 -8.73
N THR A 187 -28.34 -27.55 -9.25
CA THR A 187 -28.12 -28.22 -10.55
C THR A 187 -28.47 -29.70 -10.42
N ARG A 188 -27.99 -30.33 -9.35
CA ARG A 188 -28.27 -31.74 -9.05
C ARG A 188 -29.75 -31.99 -8.79
N GLU A 189 -30.43 -31.08 -8.09
CA GLU A 189 -31.89 -31.13 -7.88
C GLU A 189 -32.64 -31.16 -9.23
N LYS A 190 -32.27 -30.26 -10.16
CA LYS A 190 -32.88 -30.23 -11.50
C LYS A 190 -32.61 -31.50 -12.30
N GLU A 191 -31.39 -32.04 -12.24
CA GLU A 191 -31.04 -33.31 -12.88
C GLU A 191 -31.90 -34.46 -12.35
N ILE A 192 -32.02 -34.60 -11.03
CA ILE A 192 -32.82 -35.66 -10.42
C ILE A 192 -34.30 -35.51 -10.80
N ASN A 193 -34.84 -34.30 -10.78
CA ASN A 193 -36.22 -34.04 -11.19
C ASN A 193 -36.48 -34.40 -12.66
N THR A 194 -35.52 -34.14 -13.57
CA THR A 194 -35.66 -34.56 -14.98
C THR A 194 -35.55 -36.08 -15.15
N LEU A 195 -34.69 -36.75 -14.39
CA LEU A 195 -34.56 -38.22 -14.39
C LEU A 195 -35.80 -38.94 -13.84
N ILE A 196 -36.45 -38.37 -12.83
CA ILE A 196 -37.73 -38.85 -12.29
C ILE A 196 -38.84 -38.66 -13.34
N ALA A 197 -38.91 -37.47 -13.96
CA ALA A 197 -39.90 -37.19 -15.00
C ALA A 197 -39.75 -38.10 -16.24
N ASN A 198 -38.52 -38.50 -16.57
CA ASN A 198 -38.22 -39.40 -17.68
C ASN A 198 -38.43 -40.90 -17.37
N GLY A 199 -38.91 -41.26 -16.17
CA GLY A 199 -39.37 -42.61 -15.86
C GLY A 199 -38.27 -43.66 -15.61
N SER A 200 -37.12 -43.27 -15.06
CA SER A 200 -36.05 -44.22 -14.73
C SER A 200 -36.38 -45.12 -13.51
N THR A 201 -36.00 -46.40 -13.58
CA THR A 201 -36.39 -47.50 -12.66
C THR A 201 -35.88 -47.34 -11.22
N SER A 202 -34.98 -46.40 -10.93
CA SER A 202 -34.36 -46.18 -9.61
C SER A 202 -35.00 -45.02 -8.82
N SER A 203 -36.32 -44.86 -8.88
CA SER A 203 -37.04 -43.73 -8.28
C SER A 203 -36.88 -43.60 -6.76
N ALA A 204 -36.68 -44.71 -6.04
CA ALA A 204 -36.51 -44.71 -4.59
C ALA A 204 -35.16 -44.11 -4.12
N GLU A 205 -34.06 -44.47 -4.79
CA GLU A 205 -32.72 -43.94 -4.49
C GLU A 205 -32.62 -42.45 -4.83
N LEU A 206 -33.15 -42.07 -6.00
CA LEU A 206 -33.23 -40.68 -6.44
C LEU A 206 -34.08 -39.82 -5.50
N SER A 207 -35.17 -40.36 -4.95
CA SER A 207 -35.99 -39.65 -3.96
C SER A 207 -35.28 -39.47 -2.62
N SER A 208 -34.46 -40.44 -2.20
CA SER A 208 -33.63 -40.33 -1.00
C SER A 208 -32.54 -39.25 -1.18
N GLU A 209 -31.83 -39.26 -2.31
CA GLU A 209 -30.82 -38.24 -2.63
C GLU A 209 -31.45 -36.84 -2.69
N LEU A 210 -32.64 -36.71 -3.27
CA LEU A 210 -33.38 -35.45 -3.35
C LEU A 210 -33.82 -34.94 -1.96
N SER A 211 -34.17 -35.83 -1.03
CA SER A 211 -34.45 -35.47 0.36
C SER A 211 -33.20 -34.95 1.08
N GLU A 212 -32.05 -35.59 0.89
CA GLU A 212 -30.77 -35.11 1.43
C GLU A 212 -30.38 -33.74 0.86
N ILE A 213 -30.58 -33.54 -0.43
CA ILE A 213 -30.35 -32.24 -1.09
C ILE A 213 -31.26 -31.17 -0.49
N TYR A 214 -32.55 -31.45 -0.27
CA TYR A 214 -33.44 -30.47 0.37
C TYR A 214 -33.06 -30.15 1.81
N MET A 215 -32.59 -31.13 2.58
CA MET A 215 -32.04 -30.87 3.92
C MET A 215 -30.80 -29.96 3.85
N GLN A 216 -29.87 -30.23 2.91
CA GLN A 216 -28.68 -29.41 2.72
C GLN A 216 -29.03 -27.99 2.23
N LEU A 217 -29.96 -27.85 1.28
CA LEU A 217 -30.44 -26.55 0.79
C LEU A 217 -31.12 -25.73 1.89
N SER A 218 -31.87 -26.38 2.78
CA SER A 218 -32.46 -25.74 3.96
C SER A 218 -31.39 -25.30 4.96
N ALA A 219 -30.38 -26.13 5.21
CA ALA A 219 -29.28 -25.82 6.13
C ALA A 219 -28.43 -24.62 5.68
N ILE A 220 -28.23 -24.44 4.37
CA ILE A 220 -27.49 -23.29 3.80
C ILE A 220 -28.37 -22.05 3.60
N GLU A 221 -29.65 -22.09 3.99
CA GLU A 221 -30.64 -21.03 3.76
C GLU A 221 -30.68 -20.56 2.30
N ALA A 222 -30.78 -21.52 1.39
CA ALA A 222 -30.77 -21.30 -0.05
C ALA A 222 -31.92 -20.35 -0.50
N ASP A 223 -33.07 -20.42 0.13
CA ASP A 223 -34.22 -19.54 -0.12
C ASP A 223 -33.90 -18.06 0.14
N LYS A 224 -33.09 -17.76 1.16
CA LYS A 224 -32.70 -16.37 1.53
C LYS A 224 -31.56 -15.82 0.69
N ALA A 225 -30.82 -16.67 -0.03
CA ALA A 225 -29.65 -16.27 -0.81
C ALA A 225 -29.92 -15.18 -1.86
N PRO A 226 -31.01 -15.23 -2.67
CA PRO A 226 -31.32 -14.16 -3.64
C PRO A 226 -31.59 -12.81 -2.98
N ALA A 227 -32.27 -12.79 -1.84
CA ALA A 227 -32.52 -11.56 -1.08
C ALA A 227 -31.20 -10.98 -0.55
N ARG A 228 -30.33 -11.81 0.02
CA ARG A 228 -28.98 -11.38 0.47
C ARG A 228 -28.14 -10.82 -0.67
N ALA A 229 -28.11 -11.49 -1.81
CA ALA A 229 -27.37 -11.03 -2.99
C ALA A 229 -27.94 -9.69 -3.52
N SER A 230 -29.26 -9.53 -3.54
CA SER A 230 -29.92 -8.29 -3.95
C SER A 230 -29.58 -7.12 -3.02
N VAL A 231 -29.55 -7.33 -1.70
CA VAL A 231 -29.14 -6.30 -0.71
C VAL A 231 -27.69 -5.86 -0.91
N ILE A 232 -26.77 -6.80 -1.18
CA ILE A 232 -25.36 -6.47 -1.44
C ILE A 232 -25.22 -5.67 -2.74
N LEU A 233 -25.94 -6.09 -3.79
CA LEU A 233 -25.94 -5.40 -5.08
C LEU A 233 -26.54 -4.00 -4.97
N ASP A 234 -27.68 -3.85 -4.30
CA ASP A 234 -28.33 -2.56 -4.06
C ASP A 234 -27.41 -1.59 -3.27
N GLY A 235 -26.77 -2.10 -2.21
CA GLY A 235 -25.79 -1.33 -1.44
C GLY A 235 -24.57 -0.86 -2.22
N LEU A 236 -24.17 -1.60 -3.26
CA LEU A 236 -23.13 -1.21 -4.21
C LEU A 236 -23.64 -0.35 -5.38
N GLY A 237 -24.93 0.00 -5.38
CA GLY A 237 -25.58 0.90 -6.33
C GLY A 237 -26.29 0.22 -7.50
N PHE A 238 -26.47 -1.11 -7.49
CA PHE A 238 -27.23 -1.81 -8.54
C PHE A 238 -28.73 -1.79 -8.26
N ASN A 239 -29.44 -0.93 -8.97
CA ASN A 239 -30.91 -0.89 -8.94
C ASN A 239 -31.54 -2.23 -9.39
N PRO A 240 -32.79 -2.55 -9.00
CA PRO A 240 -33.46 -3.80 -9.36
C PRO A 240 -33.46 -4.13 -10.86
N ASP A 241 -33.55 -3.12 -11.73
CA ASP A 241 -33.47 -3.31 -13.18
C ASP A 241 -32.06 -3.66 -13.65
N MET A 242 -31.04 -3.08 -13.01
CA MET A 242 -29.64 -3.41 -13.31
C MET A 242 -29.30 -4.82 -12.86
N GLN A 243 -29.85 -5.28 -11.74
CA GLN A 243 -29.64 -6.64 -11.24
C GLN A 243 -30.06 -7.73 -12.25
N LYS A 244 -31.02 -7.42 -13.13
CA LYS A 244 -31.51 -8.30 -14.21
C LYS A 244 -30.77 -8.16 -15.53
N LYS A 245 -29.92 -7.14 -15.70
CA LYS A 245 -29.16 -6.92 -16.94
C LYS A 245 -27.94 -7.83 -17.00
N ALA A 246 -27.60 -8.26 -18.22
CA ALA A 246 -26.42 -9.08 -18.48
C ALA A 246 -25.11 -8.31 -18.20
N THR A 247 -24.10 -9.00 -17.67
CA THR A 247 -22.89 -8.34 -17.18
C THR A 247 -22.05 -7.67 -18.28
N LYS A 248 -22.13 -8.15 -19.53
CA LYS A 248 -21.50 -7.53 -20.70
C LYS A 248 -21.91 -6.08 -20.95
N HIS A 249 -23.11 -5.67 -20.55
CA HIS A 249 -23.60 -4.31 -20.75
C HIS A 249 -23.07 -3.30 -19.73
N PHE A 250 -22.42 -3.78 -18.66
CA PHE A 250 -21.79 -2.91 -17.68
C PHE A 250 -20.44 -2.40 -18.15
N SER A 251 -20.11 -1.15 -17.78
CA SER A 251 -18.76 -0.61 -17.93
C SER A 251 -17.79 -1.31 -16.97
N GLY A 252 -16.48 -1.15 -17.19
CA GLY A 252 -15.45 -1.76 -16.33
C GLY A 252 -15.63 -1.47 -14.84
N GLY A 253 -15.98 -0.22 -14.47
CA GLY A 253 -16.26 0.14 -13.07
C GLY A 253 -17.46 -0.59 -12.47
N TRP A 254 -18.54 -0.79 -13.24
CA TRP A 254 -19.68 -1.59 -12.77
C TRP A 254 -19.35 -3.08 -12.68
N ARG A 255 -18.52 -3.61 -13.58
CA ARG A 255 -18.05 -5.01 -13.49
C ARG A 255 -17.15 -5.22 -12.27
N MET A 256 -16.33 -4.23 -11.93
CA MET A 256 -15.54 -4.23 -10.70
C MET A 256 -16.44 -4.24 -9.44
N ARG A 257 -17.51 -3.43 -9.42
CA ARG A 257 -18.50 -3.49 -8.32
C ARG A 257 -19.19 -4.86 -8.24
N LEU A 258 -19.47 -5.48 -9.38
CA LEU A 258 -20.01 -6.83 -9.41
C LEU A 258 -19.02 -7.86 -8.84
N ALA A 259 -17.73 -7.74 -9.16
CA ALA A 259 -16.67 -8.57 -8.59
C ALA A 259 -16.60 -8.45 -7.07
N LEU A 260 -16.70 -7.23 -6.57
CA LEU A 260 -16.79 -6.95 -5.14
C LEU A 260 -18.04 -7.60 -4.53
N ALA A 261 -19.21 -7.46 -5.17
CA ALA A 261 -20.45 -8.09 -4.72
C ALA A 261 -20.33 -9.61 -4.61
N ARG A 262 -19.74 -10.26 -5.63
CA ARG A 262 -19.43 -11.69 -5.67
C ARG A 262 -18.56 -12.10 -4.48
N ALA A 263 -17.53 -11.31 -4.18
CA ALA A 263 -16.62 -11.60 -3.09
C ALA A 263 -17.25 -11.43 -1.69
N LEU A 264 -18.02 -10.36 -1.49
CA LEU A 264 -18.77 -10.13 -0.26
C LEU A 264 -19.83 -11.20 0.00
N PHE A 265 -20.43 -11.74 -1.06
CA PHE A 265 -21.40 -12.82 -0.98
C PHE A 265 -20.76 -14.17 -0.63
N SER A 266 -19.58 -14.47 -1.21
CA SER A 266 -18.88 -15.75 -1.01
C SER A 266 -18.36 -15.96 0.41
N LYS A 267 -18.12 -14.90 1.19
CA LYS A 267 -17.62 -14.95 2.58
C LYS A 267 -16.41 -15.90 2.79
N PRO A 268 -15.27 -15.66 2.12
CA PRO A 268 -14.04 -16.43 2.33
C PRO A 268 -13.47 -16.24 3.75
N ASP A 269 -12.56 -17.13 4.15
CA ASP A 269 -11.80 -17.04 5.41
C ASP A 269 -10.79 -15.88 5.38
N LEU A 270 -10.19 -15.62 4.21
CA LEU A 270 -9.36 -14.46 3.92
C LEU A 270 -9.87 -13.72 2.68
N LEU A 271 -10.38 -12.51 2.90
CA LEU A 271 -10.79 -11.60 1.83
C LEU A 271 -9.67 -10.58 1.52
N LEU A 272 -9.22 -10.53 0.27
CA LEU A 272 -8.23 -9.58 -0.23
C LEU A 272 -8.90 -8.55 -1.14
N LEU A 273 -8.82 -7.27 -0.77
CA LEU A 273 -9.37 -6.16 -1.55
C LEU A 273 -8.25 -5.19 -1.96
N ASP A 274 -8.08 -4.98 -3.27
CA ASP A 274 -7.09 -4.03 -3.80
C ASP A 274 -7.76 -2.72 -4.27
N GLU A 275 -7.63 -1.67 -3.46
CA GLU A 275 -8.22 -0.34 -3.69
C GLU A 275 -9.73 -0.36 -4.03
N PRO A 276 -10.58 -0.94 -3.14
CA PRO A 276 -12.00 -1.14 -3.44
C PRO A 276 -12.79 0.18 -3.57
N THR A 277 -12.29 1.29 -3.02
CA THR A 277 -12.98 2.59 -3.00
C THR A 277 -12.87 3.37 -4.32
N ASN A 278 -11.88 3.08 -5.17
CA ASN A 278 -11.55 3.91 -6.35
C ASN A 278 -12.66 4.00 -7.42
N MET A 279 -13.56 3.01 -7.47
CA MET A 279 -14.65 2.95 -8.45
C MET A 279 -16.04 3.07 -7.80
N LEU A 280 -16.08 3.40 -6.50
CA LEU A 280 -17.30 3.56 -5.73
C LEU A 280 -17.67 5.03 -5.58
N ASP A 281 -18.98 5.29 -5.55
CA ASP A 281 -19.51 6.60 -5.17
C ASP A 281 -19.57 6.69 -3.63
N MET A 282 -19.71 7.91 -3.10
CA MET A 282 -19.72 8.14 -1.65
C MET A 282 -20.76 7.28 -0.91
N LYS A 283 -21.94 7.06 -1.49
CA LYS A 283 -22.99 6.24 -0.87
C LYS A 283 -22.55 4.78 -0.77
N ALA A 284 -22.01 4.21 -1.86
CA ALA A 284 -21.52 2.84 -1.88
C ALA A 284 -20.28 2.67 -0.99
N ILE A 285 -19.41 3.68 -0.86
CA ILE A 285 -18.28 3.65 0.08
C ILE A 285 -18.78 3.55 1.51
N ILE A 286 -19.70 4.42 1.93
CA ILE A 286 -20.28 4.40 3.29
C ILE A 286 -20.99 3.07 3.56
N TRP A 287 -21.73 2.55 2.58
CA TRP A 287 -22.37 1.23 2.71
C TRP A 287 -21.33 0.11 2.89
N LEU A 288 -20.28 0.11 2.07
CA LEU A 288 -19.20 -0.87 2.13
C LEU A 288 -18.46 -0.82 3.46
N GLU A 289 -18.16 0.37 3.98
CA GLU A 289 -17.53 0.57 5.28
C GLU A 289 -18.36 -0.08 6.39
N ASN A 290 -19.65 0.25 6.47
CA ASN A 290 -20.56 -0.31 7.47
C ASN A 290 -20.68 -1.84 7.33
N TYR A 291 -20.72 -2.35 6.10
CA TYR A 291 -20.78 -3.79 5.85
C TYR A 291 -19.50 -4.50 6.31
N LEU A 292 -18.32 -3.95 5.96
CA LEU A 292 -17.02 -4.54 6.31
C LEU A 292 -16.67 -4.40 7.80
N GLN A 293 -17.23 -3.44 8.52
CA GLN A 293 -17.09 -3.37 9.98
C GLN A 293 -17.67 -4.60 10.69
N THR A 294 -18.75 -5.15 10.16
CA THR A 294 -19.41 -6.36 10.70
C THR A 294 -18.79 -7.67 10.17
N TRP A 295 -17.73 -7.57 9.37
CA TRP A 295 -17.06 -8.72 8.79
C TRP A 295 -16.35 -9.55 9.87
N GLN A 296 -16.68 -10.84 9.93
CA GLN A 296 -16.22 -11.77 10.97
C GLN A 296 -14.94 -12.50 10.60
N SER A 297 -14.67 -12.68 9.30
CA SER A 297 -13.49 -13.37 8.79
C SER A 297 -12.28 -12.42 8.69
N THR A 298 -11.13 -12.94 8.29
CA THR A 298 -9.94 -12.13 8.09
C THR A 298 -10.09 -11.28 6.84
N LEU A 299 -9.76 -9.99 6.95
CA LEU A 299 -9.81 -9.03 5.84
C LEU A 299 -8.44 -8.40 5.67
N LEU A 300 -7.94 -8.31 4.44
CA LEU A 300 -6.77 -7.51 4.09
C LEU A 300 -7.15 -6.54 2.96
N VAL A 301 -7.15 -5.25 3.26
CA VAL A 301 -7.50 -4.20 2.29
C VAL A 301 -6.29 -3.32 2.00
N VAL A 302 -5.99 -3.12 0.71
CA VAL A 302 -5.14 -2.04 0.25
C VAL A 302 -6.04 -0.84 -0.02
N SER A 303 -5.75 0.30 0.63
CA SER A 303 -6.45 1.55 0.33
C SER A 303 -5.52 2.74 0.53
N HIS A 304 -5.80 3.81 -0.20
CA HIS A 304 -5.26 5.15 0.06
C HIS A 304 -6.23 6.08 0.78
N ASP A 305 -7.48 5.64 0.97
CA ASP A 305 -8.50 6.44 1.65
C ASP A 305 -8.30 6.38 3.16
N ARG A 306 -7.94 7.53 3.74
CA ARG A 306 -7.69 7.66 5.18
C ARG A 306 -8.96 7.42 6.00
N HIS A 307 -10.12 7.83 5.52
CA HIS A 307 -11.37 7.65 6.26
C HIS A 307 -11.75 6.17 6.32
N PHE A 308 -11.67 5.50 5.17
CA PHE A 308 -11.91 4.06 5.07
C PHE A 308 -10.96 3.26 5.98
N LEU A 309 -9.66 3.61 5.96
CA LEU A 309 -8.63 2.97 6.78
C LEU A 309 -8.72 3.28 8.27
N ASP A 310 -9.46 4.33 8.66
CA ASP A 310 -9.71 4.62 10.06
C ASP A 310 -10.92 3.84 10.59
N THR A 311 -11.91 3.63 9.73
CA THR A 311 -13.22 3.07 10.07
C THR A 311 -13.26 1.53 10.03
N VAL A 312 -12.56 0.89 9.08
CA VAL A 312 -12.69 -0.56 8.82
C VAL A 312 -11.58 -1.41 9.47
N PRO A 313 -10.28 -1.14 9.27
CA PRO A 313 -9.20 -1.96 9.79
C PRO A 313 -9.03 -1.87 11.31
N THR A 314 -8.64 -2.98 11.93
CA THR A 314 -8.22 -3.06 13.34
C THR A 314 -6.71 -2.91 13.50
N ASP A 315 -5.96 -3.24 12.46
CA ASP A 315 -4.50 -3.24 12.42
C ASP A 315 -4.03 -2.70 11.07
N ILE A 316 -2.89 -2.00 11.05
CA ILE A 316 -2.29 -1.43 9.85
C ILE A 316 -0.97 -2.13 9.55
N LEU A 317 -0.84 -2.66 8.33
CA LEU A 317 0.40 -3.19 7.77
C LEU A 317 1.06 -2.08 6.96
N HIS A 318 2.20 -1.58 7.42
CA HIS A 318 2.93 -0.52 6.74
C HIS A 318 4.08 -1.09 5.93
N LEU A 319 3.96 -1.00 4.62
CA LEU A 319 4.96 -1.46 3.67
C LEU A 319 5.94 -0.30 3.35
N HIS A 320 7.17 -0.42 3.84
CA HIS A 320 8.23 0.57 3.65
C HIS A 320 9.61 -0.08 3.70
N SER A 321 10.62 0.54 3.07
CA SER A 321 12.02 0.09 3.11
C SER A 321 12.20 -1.42 2.88
N GLN A 322 11.43 -1.97 1.93
CA GLN A 322 11.39 -3.40 1.56
C GLN A 322 10.97 -4.35 2.70
N ARG A 323 10.17 -3.87 3.66
CA ARG A 323 9.67 -4.63 4.80
C ARG A 323 8.22 -4.27 5.08
N ILE A 324 7.58 -5.07 5.94
CA ILE A 324 6.22 -4.81 6.44
C ILE A 324 6.27 -4.74 7.96
N ASP A 325 5.96 -3.56 8.50
CA ASP A 325 5.80 -3.34 9.94
C ASP A 325 4.30 -3.41 10.29
N THR A 326 3.94 -4.12 11.37
CA THR A 326 2.55 -4.21 11.85
C THR A 326 2.30 -3.22 12.99
N TYR A 327 1.22 -2.45 12.88
CA TYR A 327 0.75 -1.50 13.89
C TYR A 327 -0.65 -1.88 14.33
N ARG A 328 -0.91 -1.88 15.64
CA ARG A 328 -2.25 -2.13 16.19
C ARG A 328 -3.02 -0.80 16.29
N GLY A 329 -4.27 -0.80 15.87
CA GLY A 329 -5.13 0.38 15.87
C GLY A 329 -5.49 0.85 14.47
N ASN A 330 -6.25 1.94 14.43
CA ASN A 330 -6.71 2.60 13.20
C ASN A 330 -5.57 3.39 12.52
N TYR A 331 -5.89 3.98 11.36
CA TYR A 331 -4.93 4.77 10.59
C TYR A 331 -4.37 5.96 11.37
N GLU A 332 -5.19 6.66 12.16
CA GLU A 332 -4.75 7.80 12.95
C GLU A 332 -3.69 7.41 14.01
N ILE A 333 -3.91 6.30 14.72
CA ILE A 333 -2.93 5.77 15.70
C ILE A 333 -1.63 5.36 14.99
N PHE A 334 -1.74 4.73 13.83
CA PHE A 334 -0.59 4.38 12.99
C PHE A 334 0.22 5.63 12.61
N GLU A 335 -0.42 6.69 12.10
CA GLU A 335 0.26 7.91 11.67
C GLU A 335 0.98 8.60 12.84
N LYS A 336 0.32 8.71 14.00
CA LYS A 336 0.93 9.24 15.23
C LYS A 336 2.14 8.42 15.67
N THR A 337 1.99 7.10 15.77
CA THR A 337 3.05 6.18 16.20
C THR A 337 4.24 6.19 15.23
N LYS A 338 3.98 6.22 13.91
CA LYS A 338 5.00 6.35 12.87
C LYS A 338 5.78 7.66 13.04
N ASN A 339 5.08 8.78 13.19
CA ASN A 339 5.69 10.10 13.33
C ASN A 339 6.53 10.22 14.61
N GLU A 340 6.07 9.63 15.73
CA GLU A 340 6.84 9.57 16.97
C GLU A 340 8.10 8.70 16.83
N LYS A 341 7.99 7.51 16.21
CA LYS A 341 9.12 6.62 15.92
C LYS A 341 10.16 7.34 15.05
N LEU A 342 9.73 8.04 14.01
CA LEU A 342 10.62 8.83 13.15
C LEU A 342 11.30 9.98 13.90
N LYS A 343 10.57 10.73 14.73
CA LYS A 343 11.15 11.82 15.54
C LYS A 343 12.18 11.29 16.56
N ASN A 344 11.91 10.16 17.20
CA ASN A 344 12.83 9.54 18.14
C ASN A 344 14.10 9.06 17.44
N GLN A 345 13.97 8.40 16.27
CA GLN A 345 15.11 8.01 15.45
C GLN A 345 15.94 9.22 14.99
N GLN A 346 15.29 10.33 14.61
CA GLN A 346 16.00 11.57 14.24
C GLN A 346 16.84 12.10 15.40
N ARG A 347 16.25 12.19 16.60
CA ARG A 347 16.96 12.66 17.81
C ARG A 347 18.12 11.73 18.19
N GLU A 348 17.94 10.42 18.09
CA GLU A 348 19.02 9.45 18.37
C GLU A 348 20.18 9.60 17.38
N ILE A 349 19.88 9.78 16.09
CA ILE A 349 20.89 10.00 15.04
C ILE A 349 21.61 11.34 15.26
N GLU A 350 20.87 12.40 15.57
CA GLU A 350 21.44 13.72 15.88
C GLU A 350 22.35 13.67 17.12
N ALA A 351 21.92 13.00 18.20
CA ALA A 351 22.72 12.81 19.40
C ALA A 351 23.98 11.99 19.14
N GLN A 352 23.88 10.91 18.37
CA GLN A 352 25.05 10.11 17.95
C GLN A 352 26.00 10.92 17.06
N ASN A 353 25.48 11.73 16.14
CA ASN A 353 26.27 12.61 15.29
C ASN A 353 27.00 13.69 16.10
N ALA A 354 26.31 14.34 17.03
CA ALA A 354 26.92 15.32 17.94
C ALA A 354 28.01 14.68 18.82
N HIS A 355 27.76 13.46 19.33
CA HIS A 355 28.76 12.72 20.10
C HIS A 355 29.98 12.34 19.23
N ARG A 356 29.75 11.83 18.01
CA ARG A 356 30.82 11.54 17.05
C ARG A 356 31.63 12.79 16.73
N ALA A 357 30.98 13.92 16.47
CA ALA A 357 31.63 15.20 16.17
C ALA A 357 32.50 15.69 17.35
N HIS A 358 31.99 15.62 18.58
CA HIS A 358 32.76 16.01 19.77
C HIS A 358 33.98 15.11 20.01
N VAL A 359 33.84 13.79 19.84
CA VAL A 359 34.96 12.87 19.96
C VAL A 359 35.97 13.08 18.83
N GLN A 360 35.51 13.37 17.61
CA GLN A 360 36.36 13.67 16.46
C GLN A 360 37.15 14.96 16.66
N GLU A 361 36.53 16.03 17.16
CA GLU A 361 37.23 17.29 17.47
C GLU A 361 38.33 17.08 18.51
N PHE A 362 38.08 16.25 19.53
CA PHE A 362 39.11 15.87 20.51
C PHE A 362 40.27 15.11 19.85
N ILE A 363 39.97 14.17 18.95
CA ILE A 363 41.00 13.43 18.22
C ILE A 363 41.83 14.40 17.38
N ASP A 364 41.20 15.28 16.61
CA ASP A 364 41.87 16.21 15.71
C ASP A 364 42.74 17.22 16.48
N ARG A 365 42.25 17.72 17.62
CA ARG A 365 42.98 18.66 18.48
C ARG A 365 44.21 18.03 19.16
N PHE A 366 44.13 16.75 19.55
CA PHE A 366 45.19 16.08 20.31
C PHE A 366 45.99 15.05 19.49
N ARG A 367 45.75 14.94 18.18
CA ARG A 367 46.38 13.95 17.28
C ARG A 367 47.91 13.98 17.29
N TYR A 368 48.48 15.18 17.42
CA TYR A 368 49.93 15.41 17.36
C TYR A 368 50.59 15.53 18.75
N ASN A 369 49.83 15.37 19.84
CA ASN A 369 50.36 15.47 21.20
C ASN A 369 50.78 14.09 21.73
N ALA A 370 52.10 13.88 21.89
CA ALA A 370 52.69 12.61 22.33
C ALA A 370 52.18 12.15 23.71
N ASN A 371 51.88 13.07 24.63
CA ASN A 371 51.48 12.73 26.01
C ASN A 371 50.02 12.24 26.10
N ARG A 372 49.20 12.46 25.07
CA ARG A 372 47.78 12.04 25.04
C ARG A 372 47.47 10.97 23.99
N ALA A 373 48.51 10.37 23.41
CA ALA A 373 48.39 9.38 22.33
C ALA A 373 47.54 8.16 22.72
N SER A 374 47.66 7.66 23.96
CA SER A 374 46.86 6.53 24.46
C SER A 374 45.36 6.86 24.55
N SER A 375 45.01 8.07 25.00
CA SER A 375 43.62 8.56 25.10
C SER A 375 42.99 8.76 23.72
N VAL A 376 43.75 9.31 22.77
CA VAL A 376 43.32 9.47 21.37
C VAL A 376 43.10 8.10 20.71
N GLN A 377 43.99 7.13 20.91
CA GLN A 377 43.82 5.76 20.40
C GLN A 377 42.57 5.07 20.98
N SER A 378 42.30 5.24 22.27
CA SER A 378 41.09 4.71 22.91
C SER A 378 39.82 5.30 22.30
N LYS A 379 39.80 6.61 22.02
CA LYS A 379 38.64 7.29 21.42
C LYS A 379 38.44 6.95 19.94
N ILE A 380 39.52 6.75 19.18
CA ILE A 380 39.45 6.22 17.80
C ILE A 380 38.80 4.83 17.81
N LYS A 381 39.25 3.94 18.69
CA LYS A 381 38.68 2.60 18.83
C LYS A 381 37.22 2.62 19.31
N MET A 382 36.84 3.63 20.10
CA MET A 382 35.45 3.85 20.51
C MET A 382 34.57 4.28 19.33
N LEU A 383 35.04 5.20 18.48
CA LEU A 383 34.34 5.59 17.25
C LEU A 383 34.16 4.43 16.27
N GLU A 384 35.16 3.55 16.14
CA GLU A 384 35.10 2.35 15.29
C GLU A 384 34.10 1.31 15.80
N LYS A 385 33.83 1.27 17.11
CA LYS A 385 32.87 0.35 17.73
C LYS A 385 31.45 0.89 17.75
N LEU A 386 31.23 2.18 17.49
CA LEU A 386 29.88 2.74 17.45
C LEU A 386 29.10 2.15 16.28
N PRO A 387 27.84 1.72 16.49
CA PRO A 387 27.03 1.13 15.44
C PRO A 387 26.90 2.07 14.24
N GLU A 388 26.81 1.50 13.04
CA GLU A 388 26.61 2.26 11.81
C GLU A 388 25.25 2.96 11.86
N LEU A 389 25.28 4.27 11.62
CA LEU A 389 24.08 5.09 11.52
C LEU A 389 23.36 4.73 10.22
N LYS A 390 22.26 4.00 10.32
CA LYS A 390 21.35 3.85 9.18
C LYS A 390 20.70 5.21 8.95
N ALA A 391 20.95 5.81 7.79
CA ALA A 391 20.30 7.05 7.40
C ALA A 391 18.78 6.84 7.39
N ILE A 392 18.03 7.78 7.96
CA ILE A 392 16.57 7.77 7.83
C ILE A 392 16.26 8.02 6.36
N GLU A 393 15.66 7.03 5.71
CA GLU A 393 15.00 7.21 4.43
C GLU A 393 13.79 8.12 4.65
N LYS A 394 13.98 9.44 4.56
CA LYS A 394 12.85 10.37 4.58
C LYS A 394 12.02 10.11 3.33
N GLU A 395 10.77 9.70 3.53
CA GLU A 395 9.79 9.72 2.46
C GLU A 395 9.70 11.15 1.94
N VAL A 396 9.92 11.33 0.64
CA VAL A 396 9.85 12.65 0.01
C VAL A 396 8.39 13.09 0.02
N GLU A 397 8.07 14.14 0.75
CA GLU A 397 6.75 14.78 0.68
C GLU A 397 6.56 15.39 -0.70
N VAL A 398 5.50 14.95 -1.39
CA VAL A 398 5.11 15.53 -2.67
C VAL A 398 4.20 16.71 -2.39
N VAL A 399 4.70 17.92 -2.58
CA VAL A 399 3.91 19.16 -2.43
C VAL A 399 3.43 19.60 -3.81
N LEU A 400 2.12 19.48 -4.04
CA LEU A 400 1.46 20.01 -5.23
C LEU A 400 1.16 21.50 -4.98
N ARG A 401 1.85 22.39 -5.69
CA ARG A 401 1.60 23.84 -5.66
C ARG A 401 0.92 24.26 -6.96
N PHE A 402 -0.24 24.91 -6.82
CA PHE A 402 -0.92 25.58 -7.93
C PHE A 402 -0.46 27.04 -7.99
N PRO A 403 -0.31 27.62 -9.19
CA PRO A 403 0.05 29.02 -9.35
C PRO A 403 -1.10 29.91 -8.87
N GLU A 404 -0.77 31.11 -8.38
CA GLU A 404 -1.78 32.11 -8.04
C GLU A 404 -2.47 32.62 -9.30
N THR A 405 -3.79 32.79 -9.23
CA THR A 405 -4.62 33.24 -10.35
C THR A 405 -4.75 34.76 -10.37
N GLU A 406 -4.76 35.35 -11.56
CA GLU A 406 -5.09 36.77 -11.74
C GLU A 406 -6.53 37.07 -11.30
N GLY A 407 -6.77 38.27 -10.78
CA GLY A 407 -8.11 38.71 -10.37
C GLY A 407 -9.03 38.91 -11.57
N LEU A 408 -10.12 38.13 -11.63
CA LEU A 408 -11.17 38.27 -12.64
C LEU A 408 -12.38 39.04 -12.08
N SER A 409 -12.97 39.91 -12.89
CA SER A 409 -14.22 40.59 -12.53
C SER A 409 -15.42 39.63 -12.62
N PRO A 410 -16.37 39.65 -11.65
CA PRO A 410 -17.62 38.91 -11.76
C PRO A 410 -18.48 39.41 -12.95
N PRO A 411 -19.33 38.54 -13.56
CA PRO A 411 -19.55 37.12 -13.25
C PRO A 411 -18.52 36.20 -13.94
N ILE A 412 -18.04 35.20 -13.20
CA ILE A 412 -16.98 34.28 -13.68
C ILE A 412 -17.58 33.09 -14.41
N LEU A 413 -18.49 32.38 -13.73
CA LEU A 413 -19.21 31.24 -14.26
C LEU A 413 -20.63 31.28 -13.72
N GLN A 414 -21.60 31.31 -14.60
CA GLN A 414 -23.01 31.23 -14.28
C GLN A 414 -23.73 30.33 -15.29
N LEU A 415 -24.42 29.32 -14.77
CA LEU A 415 -25.30 28.43 -15.51
C LEU A 415 -26.72 28.78 -15.10
N ASN A 416 -27.57 29.10 -16.07
CA ASN A 416 -28.98 29.42 -15.85
C ASN A 416 -29.86 28.43 -16.60
N GLU A 417 -30.71 27.72 -15.87
CA GLU A 417 -31.74 26.77 -16.35
C GLU A 417 -31.19 25.74 -17.34
N ILE A 418 -29.97 25.26 -17.10
CA ILE A 418 -29.32 24.35 -18.03
C ILE A 418 -30.00 22.98 -18.01
N SER A 419 -30.41 22.54 -19.19
CA SER A 419 -30.86 21.18 -19.44
C SER A 419 -30.01 20.53 -20.52
N PHE A 420 -29.78 19.23 -20.40
CA PHE A 420 -28.99 18.47 -21.37
C PHE A 420 -29.43 17.01 -21.45
N ALA A 421 -29.50 16.48 -22.68
CA ALA A 421 -29.75 15.08 -22.98
C ALA A 421 -28.78 14.59 -24.07
N TYR A 422 -28.33 13.34 -23.95
CA TYR A 422 -27.66 12.68 -25.06
C TYR A 422 -28.68 12.23 -26.12
N PRO A 423 -28.31 12.15 -27.41
CA PRO A 423 -29.19 11.67 -28.46
C PRO A 423 -29.81 10.30 -28.12
N GLY A 424 -31.14 10.21 -28.16
CA GLY A 424 -31.88 8.97 -27.87
C GLY A 424 -31.94 8.57 -26.38
N CYS A 425 -31.48 9.43 -25.47
CA CYS A 425 -31.53 9.19 -24.02
C CYS A 425 -32.45 10.19 -23.32
N ASN A 426 -32.87 9.84 -22.10
CA ASN A 426 -33.58 10.76 -21.22
C ASN A 426 -32.70 11.97 -20.84
N ASN A 427 -33.34 13.08 -20.45
CA ASN A 427 -32.64 14.26 -19.94
C ASN A 427 -31.77 13.89 -18.75
N VAL A 428 -30.45 14.04 -18.91
CA VAL A 428 -29.45 13.77 -17.89
C VAL A 428 -29.41 14.90 -16.87
N LEU A 429 -29.57 16.14 -17.33
CA LEU A 429 -29.63 17.35 -16.52
C LEU A 429 -30.90 18.12 -16.86
N GLN A 430 -31.58 18.65 -15.84
CA GLN A 430 -32.80 19.45 -16.00
C GLN A 430 -32.73 20.68 -15.10
N ASN A 431 -32.95 21.86 -15.68
CA ASN A 431 -33.05 23.15 -14.98
C ASN A 431 -31.94 23.42 -13.94
N VAL A 432 -30.69 23.15 -14.30
CA VAL A 432 -29.54 23.32 -13.41
C VAL A 432 -29.13 24.80 -13.37
N ASN A 433 -29.15 25.38 -12.17
CA ASN A 433 -28.63 26.70 -11.86
C ASN A 433 -27.35 26.59 -11.02
N LEU A 434 -26.25 27.20 -11.47
CA LEU A 434 -24.96 27.16 -10.77
C LEU A 434 -24.22 28.47 -10.97
N GLY A 435 -23.80 29.12 -9.90
CA GLY A 435 -22.89 30.27 -9.94
C GLY A 435 -21.58 29.97 -9.22
N ALA A 436 -20.46 30.46 -9.72
CA ALA A 436 -19.15 30.37 -9.06
C ALA A 436 -18.41 31.70 -9.05
N THR A 437 -17.69 31.96 -7.96
CA THR A 437 -16.81 33.11 -7.71
C THR A 437 -15.33 32.66 -7.65
N LEU A 438 -14.36 33.59 -7.60
CA LEU A 438 -12.91 33.25 -7.56
C LEU A 438 -12.54 32.36 -6.37
N GLU A 439 -13.22 32.53 -5.23
CA GLU A 439 -12.92 31.80 -3.99
C GLU A 439 -13.76 30.52 -3.83
N SER A 440 -14.63 30.22 -4.80
CA SER A 440 -15.56 29.09 -4.69
C SER A 440 -14.84 27.74 -4.73
N ARG A 441 -15.07 26.92 -3.70
CA ARG A 441 -14.70 25.50 -3.67
C ARG A 441 -15.96 24.65 -3.77
N ILE A 442 -16.23 24.11 -4.94
CA ILE A 442 -17.48 23.40 -5.24
C ILE A 442 -17.19 21.90 -5.36
N CYS A 443 -17.90 21.09 -4.57
CA CYS A 443 -17.87 19.63 -4.67
C CYS A 443 -19.19 19.15 -5.30
N ILE A 444 -19.11 18.42 -6.41
CA ILE A 444 -20.28 17.85 -7.09
C ILE A 444 -20.43 16.37 -6.68
N VAL A 445 -21.48 16.07 -5.92
CA VAL A 445 -21.79 14.72 -5.43
C VAL A 445 -23.00 14.13 -6.14
N GLY A 446 -23.14 12.81 -6.11
CA GLY A 446 -24.20 12.07 -6.83
C GLY A 446 -23.78 10.65 -7.18
N ASP A 447 -24.68 9.88 -7.76
CA ASP A 447 -24.43 8.48 -8.11
C ASP A 447 -23.61 8.39 -9.41
N ASN A 448 -22.94 7.26 -9.63
CA ASN A 448 -22.20 7.05 -10.88
C ASN A 448 -23.17 7.02 -12.07
N GLY A 449 -22.89 7.83 -13.10
CA GLY A 449 -23.79 7.99 -14.25
C GLY A 449 -24.86 9.07 -14.09
N ALA A 450 -24.94 9.77 -12.94
CA ALA A 450 -25.87 10.88 -12.73
C ALA A 450 -25.57 12.15 -13.57
N GLY A 451 -24.55 12.14 -14.43
CA GLY A 451 -24.22 13.27 -15.30
C GLY A 451 -23.19 14.26 -14.77
N LYS A 452 -22.45 13.95 -13.70
CA LYS A 452 -21.41 14.85 -13.15
C LYS A 452 -20.36 15.27 -14.18
N THR A 453 -19.79 14.29 -14.89
CA THR A 453 -18.81 14.53 -15.95
C THR A 453 -19.43 15.31 -17.11
N THR A 454 -20.71 15.08 -17.39
CA THR A 454 -21.47 15.84 -18.40
C THR A 454 -21.62 17.30 -17.98
N LEU A 455 -21.94 17.57 -16.71
CA LEU A 455 -22.01 18.94 -16.17
C LEU A 455 -20.64 19.64 -16.25
N LEU A 456 -19.55 18.96 -15.91
CA LEU A 456 -18.19 19.50 -16.05
C LEU A 456 -17.84 19.83 -17.51
N LYS A 457 -18.19 18.94 -18.45
CA LYS A 457 -18.01 19.19 -19.89
C LYS A 457 -18.83 20.37 -20.39
N ILE A 458 -20.04 20.58 -19.86
CA ILE A 458 -20.84 21.78 -20.17
C ILE A 458 -20.18 23.03 -19.59
N ILE A 459 -19.72 23.01 -18.34
CA ILE A 459 -19.01 24.14 -17.70
C ILE A 459 -17.79 24.55 -18.52
N MET A 460 -17.03 23.59 -19.04
CA MET A 460 -15.86 23.85 -19.90
C MET A 460 -16.23 24.30 -21.32
N GLY A 461 -17.47 24.11 -21.76
CA GLY A 461 -17.92 24.42 -23.12
C GLY A 461 -17.58 23.34 -24.16
N ILE A 462 -17.22 22.13 -23.72
CA ILE A 462 -17.02 20.98 -24.62
C ILE A 462 -18.37 20.45 -25.13
N LEU A 463 -19.40 20.50 -24.28
CA LEU A 463 -20.77 20.13 -24.63
C LEU A 463 -21.66 21.36 -24.57
N ASN A 464 -22.50 21.52 -25.59
CA ASN A 464 -23.51 22.57 -25.61
C ASN A 464 -24.77 22.09 -24.90
N PRO A 465 -25.38 22.90 -24.02
CA PRO A 465 -26.65 22.56 -23.39
C PRO A 465 -27.77 22.48 -24.43
N THR A 466 -28.76 21.62 -24.21
CA THR A 466 -29.95 21.54 -25.09
C THR A 466 -30.93 22.69 -24.82
N ALA A 467 -30.96 23.17 -23.57
CA ALA A 467 -31.69 24.36 -23.15
C ALA A 467 -30.95 25.08 -22.02
N GLY A 468 -31.27 26.36 -21.81
CA GLY A 468 -30.61 27.22 -20.82
C GLY A 468 -29.39 27.95 -21.36
N VAL A 469 -28.76 28.77 -20.51
CA VAL A 469 -27.65 29.64 -20.90
C VAL A 469 -26.45 29.40 -20.00
N ARG A 470 -25.29 29.21 -20.64
CA ARG A 470 -23.97 29.19 -19.98
C ARG A 470 -23.29 30.54 -20.21
N ASN A 471 -23.02 31.28 -19.12
CA ASN A 471 -22.26 32.52 -19.13
C ASN A 471 -20.91 32.31 -18.44
N VAL A 472 -19.82 32.60 -19.15
CA VAL A 472 -18.44 32.42 -18.66
C VAL A 472 -17.60 33.63 -19.01
N HIS A 473 -16.79 34.09 -18.07
CA HIS A 473 -15.86 35.19 -18.30
C HIS A 473 -14.84 34.83 -19.39
N ARG A 474 -14.59 35.74 -20.34
CA ARG A 474 -13.79 35.47 -21.55
C ARG A 474 -12.34 35.05 -21.25
N SER A 475 -11.75 35.61 -20.21
CA SER A 475 -10.37 35.30 -19.79
C SER A 475 -10.27 34.12 -18.83
N LEU A 476 -11.39 33.44 -18.51
CA LEU A 476 -11.37 32.28 -17.64
C LEU A 476 -10.74 31.10 -18.39
N LYS A 477 -9.76 30.46 -17.75
CA LYS A 477 -9.11 29.27 -18.25
C LYS A 477 -9.45 28.08 -17.37
N PHE A 478 -9.63 26.92 -18.00
CA PHE A 478 -10.03 25.69 -17.31
C PHE A 478 -8.85 24.72 -17.25
N GLY A 479 -8.36 24.45 -16.05
CA GLY A 479 -7.55 23.26 -15.78
C GLY A 479 -8.48 22.08 -15.53
N TYR A 480 -8.46 21.06 -16.39
CA TYR A 480 -9.32 19.89 -16.25
C TYR A 480 -8.50 18.62 -16.06
N PHE A 481 -8.77 17.92 -14.97
CA PHE A 481 -8.18 16.62 -14.67
C PHE A 481 -9.27 15.55 -14.75
N SER A 482 -9.09 14.57 -15.65
CA SER A 482 -10.06 13.50 -15.87
C SER A 482 -9.51 12.14 -15.46
N GLN A 483 -10.41 11.20 -15.14
CA GLN A 483 -10.05 9.85 -14.73
C GLN A 483 -9.30 9.05 -15.82
N HIS A 484 -9.53 9.36 -17.10
CA HIS A 484 -8.91 8.69 -18.27
C HIS A 484 -7.73 9.47 -18.88
N HIS A 485 -7.17 10.47 -18.18
CA HIS A 485 -6.03 11.24 -18.73
C HIS A 485 -4.78 10.39 -18.95
N VAL A 486 -4.62 9.27 -18.22
CA VAL A 486 -3.45 8.38 -18.37
C VAL A 486 -3.38 7.78 -19.78
N ASP A 487 -4.53 7.48 -20.38
CA ASP A 487 -4.61 6.94 -21.76
C ASP A 487 -4.27 7.98 -22.82
N GLN A 488 -4.26 9.27 -22.47
CA GLN A 488 -3.88 10.38 -23.35
C GLN A 488 -2.40 10.74 -23.24
N LEU A 489 -1.68 10.18 -22.25
CA LEU A 489 -0.25 10.40 -22.11
C LEU A 489 0.50 9.53 -23.12
N GLU A 490 1.41 10.13 -23.86
CA GLU A 490 2.32 9.39 -24.72
C GLU A 490 3.31 8.60 -23.85
N MET A 491 3.06 7.31 -23.69
CA MET A 491 3.83 6.39 -22.84
C MET A 491 5.31 6.24 -23.27
N ASN A 492 5.67 6.78 -24.43
CA ASN A 492 7.02 6.73 -24.99
C ASN A 492 7.88 7.95 -24.59
N LEU A 493 7.30 9.00 -24.00
CA LEU A 493 8.01 10.21 -23.59
C LEU A 493 8.24 10.24 -22.08
N SER A 494 9.35 10.85 -21.65
CA SER A 494 9.54 11.13 -20.23
C SER A 494 8.59 12.24 -19.77
N SER A 495 8.22 12.22 -18.48
CA SER A 495 7.30 13.22 -17.92
C SER A 495 7.83 14.65 -18.04
N VAL A 496 9.15 14.84 -18.04
CA VAL A 496 9.79 16.15 -18.20
C VAL A 496 9.67 16.63 -19.65
N GLU A 497 9.94 15.75 -20.61
CA GLU A 497 9.84 16.07 -22.05
C GLU A 497 8.39 16.38 -22.45
N LEU A 498 7.41 15.64 -21.91
CA LEU A 498 5.99 15.89 -22.17
C LEU A 498 5.56 17.27 -21.66
N LEU A 499 6.04 17.70 -20.50
CA LEU A 499 5.76 19.03 -19.97
C LEU A 499 6.44 20.13 -20.80
N GLN A 500 7.68 19.91 -21.22
CA GLN A 500 8.41 20.86 -22.06
C GLN A 500 7.79 21.00 -23.46
N SER A 501 7.31 19.91 -24.06
CA SER A 501 6.67 19.94 -25.38
C SER A 501 5.28 20.57 -25.32
N SER A 502 4.52 20.32 -24.25
CA SER A 502 3.16 20.84 -24.09
C SER A 502 3.13 22.32 -23.67
N PHE A 503 4.17 22.82 -22.99
CA PHE A 503 4.25 24.19 -22.48
C PHE A 503 5.59 24.88 -22.82
N PRO A 504 5.88 25.12 -24.11
CA PRO A 504 7.13 25.76 -24.53
C PRO A 504 7.16 27.23 -24.07
N GLY A 505 8.07 27.57 -23.14
CA GLY A 505 8.30 28.95 -22.67
C GLY A 505 8.20 29.16 -21.17
N LEU A 506 7.71 28.18 -20.41
CA LEU A 506 7.75 28.17 -18.95
C LEU A 506 9.06 27.50 -18.50
N LEU A 507 10.06 28.30 -18.14
CA LEU A 507 11.34 27.82 -17.63
C LEU A 507 11.08 26.96 -16.37
N LEU A 508 11.35 25.67 -16.46
CA LEU A 508 11.54 24.79 -15.31
C LEU A 508 12.77 25.28 -14.55
N TYR A 509 12.59 26.18 -13.58
CA TYR A 509 13.69 26.63 -12.74
C TYR A 509 14.15 25.46 -11.84
N GLU A 510 15.32 24.90 -12.17
CA GLU A 510 16.14 24.16 -11.22
C GLU A 510 16.69 25.16 -10.19
N GLN A 511 15.99 25.35 -9.08
CA GLN A 511 16.64 25.78 -7.85
C GLN A 511 16.43 24.68 -6.81
N ASP A 512 17.53 23.96 -6.56
CA ASP A 512 17.80 23.06 -5.45
C ASP A 512 16.62 22.29 -4.85
N LYS A 513 16.60 21.00 -5.19
CA LYS A 513 15.79 19.90 -4.61
C LYS A 513 14.28 19.95 -4.91
N LYS A 514 13.90 19.18 -5.93
CA LYS A 514 12.61 18.46 -6.06
C LYS A 514 11.37 19.35 -5.87
N ILE A 515 11.23 20.41 -6.66
CA ILE A 515 9.98 21.14 -6.78
C ILE A 515 9.54 21.09 -8.25
N PHE A 516 8.55 20.25 -8.56
CA PHE A 516 7.82 20.35 -9.82
C PHE A 516 6.74 21.43 -9.63
N ILE A 517 7.00 22.62 -10.14
CA ILE A 517 5.99 23.69 -10.21
C ILE A 517 5.12 23.41 -11.42
N LEU A 518 3.88 22.98 -11.18
CA LEU A 518 2.87 22.81 -12.22
C LEU A 518 2.36 24.19 -12.63
N TYR A 519 2.84 24.70 -13.75
CA TYR A 519 2.17 25.80 -14.45
C TYR A 519 1.07 25.21 -15.33
N LEU A 520 -0.14 25.10 -14.77
CA LEU A 520 -1.35 24.98 -15.59
C LEU A 520 -1.79 26.40 -15.90
N GLN A 521 -1.47 26.87 -17.11
CA GLN A 521 -1.73 28.25 -17.53
C GLN A 521 -3.09 28.44 -18.16
#